data_AF-A0A7V5PRF5-F1
#
_entry.id   AF-A0A7V5PRF5-F1
#
_cell.length_a   1.000
_cell.length_b   1.000
_cell.length_c   1.000
_cell.angle_alpha   90.00
_cell.angle_beta   90.00
_cell.angle_gamma   90.00
#
_symmetry.space_group_name_H-M   'P 1'
#
loop_
_entity.id
_entity.type
_entity.pdbx_description
1 polymer ?
#
loop_
_entity_poly.entity_id
_entity_poly.type
_entity_poly.pdbx_seq_one_letter_code
_entity_poly.pdbx_strand_id
1 'polypeptide(L)' 'MSEKHLHHLLKSIQEAVKDIDLKDGDIISYVDENYRLRVSPYRLTMEIRFPEGINNHKQ' A
#
# COMPACT_ATOMS: atom_id res chain seq x y z
N MET A 1 17.95 1.40 7.64
CA MET A 1 16.60 0.79 7.66
C MET A 1 16.63 -0.41 6.74
N SER A 2 16.56 -1.64 7.25
CA SER A 2 16.86 -2.84 6.46
C SER A 2 15.68 -3.31 5.60
N GLU A 3 15.98 -3.91 4.44
CA GLU A 3 15.01 -4.50 3.50
C GLU A 3 13.95 -5.39 4.17
N LYS A 4 14.29 -5.98 5.33
CA LYS A 4 13.40 -6.78 6.16
C LYS A 4 12.13 -6.02 6.59
N HIS A 5 12.23 -4.75 6.96
CA HIS A 5 11.07 -3.95 7.35
C HIS A 5 10.15 -3.67 6.17
N LEU A 6 10.73 -3.37 5.01
CA LEU A 6 9.95 -3.17 3.78
C LEU A 6 9.26 -4.47 3.35
N HIS A 7 9.95 -5.60 3.45
CA HIS A 7 9.37 -6.90 3.14
C HIS A 7 8.22 -7.29 4.10
N HIS A 8 8.38 -7.03 5.40
CA HIS A 8 7.31 -7.23 6.36
C HIS A 8 6.09 -6.35 6.05
N LEU A 9 6.30 -5.07 5.73
CA LEU A 9 5.23 -4.16 5.34
C LEU A 9 4.47 -4.69 4.10
N LEU A 10 5.20 -5.11 3.06
CA LEU A 10 4.60 -5.66 1.84
C LEU A 10 3.77 -6.91 2.13
N LYS A 11 4.27 -7.84 2.97
CA LYS A 11 3.50 -9.01 3.39
C LYS A 11 2.24 -8.65 4.15
N SER A 12 2.31 -7.70 5.09
CA SER A 12 1.14 -7.25 5.84
C SER A 12 0.07 -6.65 4.92
N ILE A 13 0.47 -5.87 3.92
CA ILE A 13 -0.46 -5.32 2.92
C ILE A 13 -1.08 -6.45 2.09
N GLN A 14 -0.28 -7.42 1.64
CA GLN A 14 -0.75 -8.56 0.85
C GLN A 14 -1.76 -9.42 1.61
N GLU A 15 -1.58 -9.65 2.90
CA GLU A 15 -2.55 -10.39 3.70
C GLU A 15 -3.84 -9.57 3.89
N ALA A 16 -3.74 -8.29 4.25
CA ALA A 16 -4.92 -7.44 4.48
C ALA A 16 -5.83 -7.31 3.24
N VAL A 17 -5.26 -7.33 2.03
CA VAL A 17 -6.07 -7.21 0.80
C VAL A 17 -6.73 -8.51 0.37
N LYS A 18 -6.33 -9.67 0.92
CA LYS A 18 -7.02 -10.96 0.64
C LYS A 18 -8.40 -11.03 1.28
N ASP A 19 -8.64 -10.24 2.33
CA ASP A 19 -9.93 -10.18 3.00
C ASP A 19 -10.97 -9.37 2.19
N ILE A 20 -10.54 -8.73 1.10
CA ILE A 20 -11.41 -7.99 0.18
C ILE A 20 -11.97 -8.98 -0.85
N ASP A 21 -13.29 -9.18 -0.83
CA ASP A 21 -14.00 -9.99 -1.84
C ASP A 21 -14.04 -9.26 -3.20
N LEU A 22 -13.03 -9.51 -4.03
CA LEU A 22 -12.91 -8.95 -5.39
C LEU A 22 -13.18 -10.03 -6.43
N LYS A 23 -14.02 -9.70 -7.41
CA LYS A 23 -14.29 -10.53 -8.58
C LYS A 23 -13.49 -10.07 -9.80
N ASP A 24 -13.43 -10.93 -10.81
CA ASP A 24 -12.81 -10.59 -12.09
C ASP A 24 -13.43 -9.33 -12.69
N GLY A 25 -12.57 -8.35 -12.97
CA GLY A 25 -12.96 -7.04 -13.48
C GLY A 25 -13.18 -5.97 -12.40
N ASP A 26 -13.24 -6.35 -11.11
CA ASP A 26 -13.42 -5.39 -10.02
C ASP A 26 -12.17 -4.52 -9.82
N ILE A 27 -12.42 -3.24 -9.60
CA ILE A 27 -11.40 -2.25 -9.27
C ILE A 27 -11.95 -1.35 -8.17
N ILE A 28 -11.38 -1.45 -6.97
CA ILE A 28 -11.62 -0.51 -5.88
C ILE A 28 -10.56 0.58 -5.94
N SER A 29 -10.99 1.84 -5.86
CA SER A 29 -10.09 2.99 -5.82
C SER A 29 -10.44 3.89 -4.65
N TYR A 30 -9.43 4.28 -3.88
CA TYR A 30 -9.54 5.28 -2.84
C TYR A 30 -8.48 6.36 -3.05
N VAL A 31 -8.88 7.62 -2.98
CA VAL A 31 -7.98 8.76 -3.20
C VAL A 31 -8.31 9.84 -2.20
N ASP A 32 -7.31 10.30 -1.46
CA ASP A 32 -7.36 11.53 -0.70
C ASP A 32 -6.10 12.39 -0.95
N GLU A 33 -5.90 13.43 -0.14
CA GLU A 33 -4.76 14.35 -0.25
C GLU A 33 -3.39 13.68 0.03
N ASN A 34 -3.37 12.60 0.80
CA ASN A 34 -2.16 11.96 1.32
C ASN A 34 -1.89 10.59 0.69
N TYR A 35 -2.89 9.89 0.15
CA TYR A 35 -2.67 8.62 -0.52
C TYR A 35 -3.65 8.34 -1.65
N ARG A 36 -3.18 7.49 -2.56
CA ARG A 36 -3.96 6.90 -3.64
C ARG A 36 -3.76 5.40 -3.59
N LEU A 37 -4.85 4.67 -3.43
CA LEU A 37 -4.89 3.21 -3.43
C LEU A 37 -5.78 2.72 -4.57
N ARG A 38 -5.30 1.72 -5.30
CA ARG A 38 -6.07 0.98 -6.30
C ARG A 38 -5.85 -0.51 -6.12
N VAL A 39 -6.93 -1.26 -5.97
CA VAL A 39 -6.89 -2.71 -5.75
C VAL A 39 -7.77 -3.40 -6.81
N SER A 40 -7.22 -4.43 -7.43
CA SER A 40 -7.91 -5.40 -8.28
C SER A 40 -7.50 -6.82 -7.86
N PRO A 41 -8.19 -7.88 -8.34
CA PRO A 41 -7.84 -9.26 -7.98
C PRO A 41 -6.38 -9.64 -8.21
N TYR A 42 -5.72 -8.97 -9.16
CA TYR A 42 -4.38 -9.31 -9.64
C TYR A 42 -3.29 -8.33 -9.19
N ARG A 43 -3.68 -7.17 -8.64
CA ARG A 43 -2.74 -6.06 -8.45
C ARG A 43 -3.23 -5.07 -7.40
N LEU A 44 -2.29 -4.61 -6.60
CA LEU A 44 -2.42 -3.42 -5.78
C LEU A 44 -1.43 -2.34 -6.26
N THR A 45 -1.89 -1.10 -6.35
CA THR A 45 -1.04 0.08 -6.57
C THR A 45 -1.33 1.09 -5.48
N MET A 46 -0.30 1.51 -4.76
CA MET A 46 -0.41 2.45 -3.67
C MET A 46 0.64 3.55 -3.83
N GLU A 47 0.19 4.79 -3.79
CA GLU A 47 1.02 5.99 -3.71
C GLU A 47 0.74 6.63 -2.34
N ILE A 48 1.78 6.81 -1.53
CA ILE A 48 1.71 7.50 -0.24
C ILE A 48 2.56 8.76 -0.34
N ARG A 49 1.97 9.89 0.02
CA ARG A 49 2.64 11.18 0.07
C ARG A 49 3.04 11.49 1.50
N PHE A 50 4.24 12.02 1.64
CA PHE A 50 4.78 12.49 2.91
C PHE A 50 4.99 14.00 2.78
N PRO A 51 4.02 14.84 3.22
CA PRO A 51 4.10 16.30 3.04
C PRO A 51 5.37 16.91 3.62
N GLU A 52 5.82 16.38 4.76
CA GLU A 52 7.04 16.82 5.46
C GLU A 52 8.30 16.03 5.03
N GLY A 53 8.17 15.12 4.06
CA GLY A 53 9.21 14.18 3.68
C GLY A 53 9.39 13.03 4.68
N ILE A 54 10.05 11.96 4.25
CA ILE A 54 10.45 10.87 5.16
C ILE A 54 11.73 11.33 5.87
N ASN A 55 11.60 11.89 7.07
CA ASN A 55 12.73 12.18 7.93
C ASN A 55 13.31 10.88 8.48
N ASN A 56 14.25 10.31 7.73
CA ASN A 56 15.11 9.25 8.23
C ASN A 56 16.07 9.86 9.26
N HIS A 57 15.62 10.03 10.50
CA HIS A 57 16.55 10.32 11.59
C HIS A 57 17.58 9.20 11.65
N LYS A 58 18.81 9.50 11.23
CA LYS A 58 19.98 8.66 11.49
C LYS A 58 20.21 8.71 13.00
N GLN A 59 19.73 7.71 13.73
CA GLN A 59 20.30 7.31 15.01
C GLN A 59 21.37 6.25 14.72
#